data_AF-A0A509LEX8-F1
#
_entry.id   AF-A0A509LEX8-F1
#
_cell.length_a   1.000
_cell.length_b   1.000
_cell.length_c   1.000
_cell.angle_alpha   90.00
_cell.angle_beta   90.00
_cell.angle_gamma   90.00
#
_symmetry.space_group_name_H-M   'P 1'
#
loop_
_entity.id
_entity.type
_entity.pdbx_description
1 polymer ?
#
loop_
_entity_poly.entity_id
_entity_poly.type
_entity_poly.pdbx_seq_one_letter_code
_entity_poly.pdbx_strand_id
1 'polypeptide(L)'
;MIENVWSAVGLHIFSHGVQNPYVSELIASLSSTKKKQSNESSYKQYFSLQSAQIKRTVELVELRKKRLALKKDTENNENLSCWRKAINPDDGYDPEYYPYTVVPTNSKKITKLPQERKSLFHKTLYRLIGDILSERGENKEKTKEDQYEDSRLNEILENESPFEAKACSICSGGCCGIGEEHAFLKKETIFHYMSEHPDQTPSQVLTSYMKYLPEESFEDSCVNHTKTGCVLPRDMRSHVCNDYLCDPLNQLRKLNTQTPLPKGVFFISRAQNNWKKDDPDVDNSIVGSLLILNDQV
;
A
#
# COMPACT_ATOMS: atom_id res chain seq x y z
N MET A 1 6.64 -12.39 -45.24
CA MET A 1 5.75 -12.84 -44.14
C MET A 1 6.45 -12.96 -42.76
N ILE A 2 7.69 -12.45 -42.59
CA ILE A 2 8.44 -12.48 -41.32
C ILE A 2 8.66 -11.07 -40.74
N GLU A 3 8.55 -10.01 -41.54
CA GLU A 3 8.68 -8.62 -41.06
C GLU A 3 7.46 -8.11 -40.28
N ASN A 4 6.26 -8.65 -40.51
CA ASN A 4 5.04 -8.20 -39.83
C ASN A 4 4.89 -8.69 -38.37
N VAL A 5 5.71 -9.64 -37.91
CA VAL A 5 5.62 -10.18 -36.54
C VAL A 5 6.46 -9.37 -35.55
N TRP A 6 7.51 -8.69 -36.02
CA TRP A 6 8.37 -7.85 -35.16
C TRP A 6 7.67 -6.56 -34.70
N SER A 7 6.75 -6.02 -35.51
CA SER A 7 5.95 -4.86 -35.12
C SER A 7 5.03 -5.16 -33.93
N ALA A 8 4.44 -6.36 -33.87
CA ALA A 8 3.53 -6.74 -32.79
C ALA A 8 4.24 -7.07 -31.45
N VAL A 9 5.48 -7.55 -31.49
CA VAL A 9 6.26 -7.87 -30.29
C VAL A 9 7.02 -6.64 -29.75
N GLY A 10 7.38 -5.69 -30.62
CA GLY A 10 8.04 -4.44 -30.23
C GLY A 10 7.10 -3.38 -29.61
N LEU A 11 5.80 -3.43 -29.88
CA LEU A 11 4.85 -2.38 -29.48
C LEU A 11 4.27 -2.50 -28.06
N HIS A 12 4.48 -3.61 -27.34
CA HIS A 12 3.89 -3.80 -26.00
C HIS A 12 4.85 -3.68 -24.82
N ILE A 13 6.14 -3.39 -25.05
CA ILE A 13 7.10 -3.09 -23.98
C ILE A 13 7.30 -1.58 -23.77
N PHE A 14 6.81 -0.73 -24.67
CA PHE A 14 7.00 0.72 -24.58
C PHE A 14 5.66 1.48 -24.64
N SER A 15 4.92 1.50 -23.54
CA SER A 15 3.87 2.51 -23.38
C SER A 15 4.33 3.77 -22.65
N HIS A 16 5.54 3.81 -22.06
CA HIS A 16 6.10 5.03 -21.45
C HIS A 16 7.50 5.34 -21.99
N GLY A 17 7.54 6.06 -23.11
CA GLY A 17 8.39 7.24 -23.27
C GLY A 17 9.92 7.15 -23.31
N VAL A 18 10.58 5.99 -23.34
CA VAL A 18 12.03 5.92 -23.57
C VAL A 18 12.36 4.81 -24.57
N GLN A 19 12.48 5.16 -25.86
CA GLN A 19 13.14 4.30 -26.84
C GLN A 19 14.62 4.20 -26.44
N ASN A 20 14.98 3.14 -25.71
CA ASN A 20 16.38 2.89 -25.38
C ASN A 20 17.02 2.05 -26.51
N PRO A 21 17.86 2.64 -27.38
CA PRO A 21 18.46 1.94 -28.52
C PRO A 21 19.32 0.73 -28.12
N TYR A 22 19.81 0.69 -26.87
CA TYR A 22 20.54 -0.46 -26.34
C TYR A 22 19.68 -1.71 -26.16
N VAL A 23 18.37 -1.59 -25.89
CA VAL A 23 17.49 -2.75 -25.67
C VAL A 23 17.15 -3.43 -26.99
N SER A 24 16.93 -2.66 -28.04
CA SER A 24 16.73 -3.17 -29.40
C SER A 24 17.96 -3.89 -29.95
N GLU A 25 19.17 -3.34 -29.71
CA GLU A 25 20.42 -4.00 -30.10
C GLU A 25 20.69 -5.28 -29.29
N LEU A 26 20.34 -5.30 -28.00
CA LEU A 26 20.50 -6.49 -27.16
C LEU A 26 19.60 -7.65 -27.64
N ILE A 27 18.33 -7.36 -27.97
CA ILE A 27 17.37 -8.36 -28.46
C ILE A 27 17.79 -8.88 -29.84
N ALA A 28 18.23 -8.00 -30.74
CA ALA A 28 18.75 -8.37 -32.05
C ALA A 28 20.04 -9.23 -31.93
N SER A 29 20.96 -8.83 -31.04
CA SER A 29 22.19 -9.57 -30.74
C SER A 29 21.88 -10.98 -30.22
N LEU A 30 21.04 -11.11 -29.18
CA LEU A 30 20.69 -12.40 -28.55
C LEU A 30 19.95 -13.36 -29.51
N SER A 31 19.07 -12.84 -30.37
CA SER A 31 18.39 -13.63 -31.39
C SER A 31 19.36 -14.15 -32.46
N SER A 32 20.35 -13.33 -32.84
CA SER A 32 21.39 -13.72 -33.80
C SER A 32 22.38 -14.75 -33.25
N THR A 33 22.70 -14.70 -31.96
CA THR A 33 23.64 -15.65 -31.32
C THR A 33 23.02 -17.03 -31.16
N LYS A 34 21.75 -17.13 -30.72
CA LYS A 34 21.04 -18.41 -30.62
C LYS A 34 20.81 -19.06 -31.98
N LYS A 35 20.53 -18.26 -33.02
CA LYS A 35 20.38 -18.76 -34.39
C LYS A 35 21.69 -19.35 -34.95
N LYS A 36 22.86 -18.81 -34.54
CA LYS A 36 24.18 -19.33 -34.94
C LYS A 36 24.60 -20.62 -34.21
N GLN A 37 24.05 -20.90 -33.02
CA GLN A 37 24.43 -22.04 -32.19
C GLN A 37 23.49 -23.26 -32.28
N SER A 38 22.31 -23.12 -32.91
CA SER A 38 21.37 -24.22 -33.09
C SER A 38 21.13 -24.50 -34.57
N ASN A 39 20.94 -25.76 -34.96
CA ASN A 39 20.51 -26.08 -36.31
C ASN A 39 19.14 -25.41 -36.63
N GLU A 40 18.87 -25.15 -37.90
CA GLU A 40 17.70 -24.38 -38.34
C GLU A 40 16.36 -24.99 -37.85
N SER A 41 16.30 -26.31 -37.74
CA SER A 41 15.13 -27.05 -37.24
C SER A 41 14.88 -26.75 -35.75
N SER A 42 15.92 -26.85 -34.93
CA SER A 42 15.86 -26.53 -33.49
C SER A 42 15.49 -25.07 -33.24
N TYR A 43 16.02 -24.14 -34.04
CA TYR A 43 15.65 -22.71 -33.94
C TYR A 43 14.17 -22.47 -34.29
N LYS A 44 13.67 -23.08 -35.38
CA LYS A 44 12.26 -22.97 -35.78
C LYS A 44 11.33 -23.54 -34.71
N GLN A 45 11.68 -24.69 -34.12
CA GLN A 45 10.92 -25.30 -33.03
C GLN A 45 10.89 -24.39 -31.78
N TYR A 46 12.04 -23.85 -31.37
CA TYR A 46 12.12 -22.90 -30.26
C TYR A 46 11.24 -21.66 -30.50
N PHE A 47 11.37 -21.03 -31.68
CA PHE A 47 10.60 -19.83 -32.01
C PHE A 47 9.08 -20.09 -32.05
N SER A 48 8.67 -21.25 -32.55
CA SER A 48 7.27 -21.68 -32.55
C SER A 48 6.71 -21.81 -31.12
N LEU A 49 7.45 -22.48 -30.24
CA LEU A 49 7.07 -22.64 -28.82
C LEU A 49 6.98 -21.28 -28.10
N GLN A 50 7.97 -20.41 -28.31
CA GLN A 50 7.97 -19.06 -27.72
C GLN A 50 6.79 -18.22 -28.24
N SER A 51 6.52 -18.26 -29.55
CA SER A 51 5.39 -17.55 -30.14
C SER A 51 4.05 -18.04 -29.60
N ALA A 52 3.88 -19.35 -29.43
CA ALA A 52 2.69 -19.93 -28.82
C ALA A 52 2.54 -19.52 -27.34
N GLN A 53 3.63 -19.51 -26.58
CA GLN A 53 3.63 -19.05 -25.19
C GLN A 53 3.25 -17.57 -25.06
N ILE A 54 3.78 -16.71 -25.94
CA ILE A 54 3.44 -15.28 -25.99
C ILE A 54 1.95 -15.11 -26.28
N LYS A 55 1.41 -15.79 -27.30
CA LYS A 55 -0.03 -15.73 -27.64
C LYS A 55 -0.91 -16.12 -26.46
N ARG A 56 -0.60 -17.26 -25.82
CA ARG A 56 -1.31 -17.73 -24.63
C ARG A 56 -1.24 -16.72 -23.49
N THR A 57 -0.09 -16.09 -23.28
CA THR A 57 0.08 -15.08 -22.24
C THR A 57 -0.78 -13.84 -22.53
N VAL A 58 -0.80 -13.35 -23.77
CA VAL A 58 -1.64 -12.23 -24.19
C VAL A 58 -3.12 -12.54 -23.99
N GLU A 59 -3.58 -13.73 -24.41
CA GLU A 59 -4.97 -14.17 -24.23
C GLU A 59 -5.36 -14.21 -22.74
N LEU A 60 -4.49 -14.73 -21.87
CA LEU A 60 -4.73 -14.77 -20.43
C LEU A 60 -4.78 -13.37 -19.80
N VAL A 61 -3.91 -12.45 -20.23
CA VAL A 61 -3.92 -11.05 -19.77
C VAL A 61 -5.21 -10.35 -20.18
N GLU A 62 -5.65 -10.52 -21.43
CA GLU A 62 -6.91 -9.91 -21.92
C GLU A 62 -8.13 -10.49 -21.21
N LEU A 63 -8.15 -11.81 -20.97
CA LEU A 63 -9.20 -12.44 -20.17
C LEU A 63 -9.22 -11.88 -18.74
N ARG A 64 -8.05 -11.75 -18.10
CA ARG A 64 -7.94 -11.18 -16.74
C ARG A 64 -8.43 -9.73 -16.69
N LYS A 65 -8.10 -8.90 -17.69
CA LYS A 65 -8.60 -7.51 -17.79
C LYS A 65 -10.13 -7.47 -17.86
N LYS A 66 -10.75 -8.29 -18.71
CA LYS A 66 -12.22 -8.37 -18.83
C LYS A 66 -12.87 -8.78 -17.51
N ARG A 67 -12.31 -9.78 -16.82
CA ARG A 67 -12.81 -10.23 -15.52
C ARG A 67 -12.68 -9.13 -14.45
N LEU A 68 -11.56 -8.41 -14.44
CA LEU A 68 -11.35 -7.29 -13.51
C LEU A 68 -12.32 -6.14 -13.77
N ALA A 69 -12.60 -5.81 -15.04
CA ALA A 69 -13.59 -4.79 -15.39
C ALA A 69 -15.00 -5.17 -14.91
N LEU A 70 -15.44 -6.39 -15.21
CA LEU A 70 -16.75 -6.90 -14.76
C LEU A 70 -16.87 -6.89 -13.24
N LYS A 71 -15.80 -7.31 -12.54
CA LYS A 71 -15.70 -7.20 -11.07
C LYS A 71 -15.93 -5.75 -10.65
N LYS A 72 -15.12 -4.80 -11.11
CA LYS A 72 -15.23 -3.39 -10.72
C LYS A 72 -16.61 -2.81 -10.97
N ASP A 73 -17.25 -3.14 -12.09
CA ASP A 73 -18.61 -2.69 -12.40
C ASP A 73 -19.63 -3.24 -11.40
N THR A 74 -19.54 -4.53 -11.08
CA THR A 74 -20.41 -5.19 -10.08
C THR A 74 -20.22 -4.53 -8.72
N GLU A 75 -18.98 -4.36 -8.29
CA GLU A 75 -18.63 -3.75 -7.01
C GLU A 75 -19.10 -2.31 -6.90
N ASN A 76 -18.95 -1.51 -7.97
CA ASN A 76 -19.44 -0.14 -8.01
C ASN A 76 -20.97 -0.07 -7.88
N ASN A 77 -21.69 -0.97 -8.55
CA ASN A 77 -23.15 -1.04 -8.45
C ASN A 77 -23.61 -1.41 -7.03
N GLU A 78 -22.93 -2.38 -6.39
CA GLU A 78 -23.19 -2.74 -5.00
C GLU A 78 -22.92 -1.59 -4.04
N ASN A 79 -21.78 -0.89 -4.21
CA ASN A 79 -21.39 0.24 -3.37
C ASN A 79 -22.40 1.39 -3.50
N LEU A 80 -22.80 1.74 -4.73
CA LEU A 80 -23.82 2.76 -4.98
C LEU A 80 -25.17 2.39 -4.38
N SER A 81 -25.57 1.12 -4.49
CA SER A 81 -26.82 0.62 -3.91
C SER A 81 -26.77 0.68 -2.37
N CYS A 82 -25.65 0.29 -1.76
CA CYS A 82 -25.44 0.37 -0.32
C CYS A 82 -25.50 1.82 0.18
N TRP A 83 -24.78 2.73 -0.47
CA TRP A 83 -24.77 4.15 -0.12
C TRP A 83 -26.15 4.80 -0.25
N ARG A 84 -26.83 4.64 -1.39
CA ARG A 84 -28.15 5.24 -1.62
C ARG A 84 -29.23 4.76 -0.65
N LYS A 85 -29.11 3.53 -0.15
CA LYS A 85 -30.02 3.02 0.88
C LYS A 85 -29.78 3.69 2.24
N ALA A 86 -28.56 4.10 2.53
CA ALA A 86 -28.20 4.70 3.81
C ALA A 86 -28.32 6.24 3.80
N ILE A 87 -28.02 6.87 2.66
CA ILE A 87 -28.05 8.32 2.46
C ILE A 87 -29.27 8.64 1.59
N ASN A 88 -30.42 8.79 2.26
CA ASN A 88 -31.69 9.10 1.64
C ASN A 88 -32.14 10.52 2.01
N PRO A 89 -32.49 11.37 1.03
CA PRO A 89 -33.07 12.70 1.29
C PRO A 89 -34.32 12.69 2.16
N ASP A 90 -35.13 11.62 2.09
CA ASP A 90 -36.34 11.48 2.92
C ASP A 90 -36.00 11.38 4.42
N ASP A 91 -34.81 10.86 4.74
CA ASP A 91 -34.28 10.74 6.11
C ASP A 91 -33.45 11.98 6.51
N GLY A 92 -33.45 13.04 5.69
CA GLY A 92 -32.71 14.28 5.93
C GLY A 92 -31.23 14.24 5.50
N TYR A 93 -30.80 13.19 4.80
CA TYR A 93 -29.43 13.07 4.27
C TYR A 93 -29.37 13.46 2.80
N ASP A 94 -28.75 14.59 2.51
CA ASP A 94 -28.48 15.03 1.14
C ASP A 94 -27.17 14.39 0.61
N PRO A 95 -27.22 13.58 -0.46
CA PRO A 95 -26.05 12.96 -1.06
C PRO A 95 -24.89 13.91 -1.39
N GLU A 96 -25.17 15.19 -1.63
CA GLU A 96 -24.13 16.21 -1.87
C GLU A 96 -23.23 16.43 -0.63
N TYR A 97 -23.82 16.35 0.58
CA TYR A 97 -23.12 16.59 1.84
C TYR A 97 -22.61 15.31 2.53
N TYR A 98 -23.03 14.14 2.05
CA TYR A 98 -22.69 12.83 2.61
C TYR A 98 -22.12 11.89 1.54
N PRO A 99 -20.95 12.21 0.95
CA PRO A 99 -20.28 11.33 0.00
C PRO A 99 -19.90 9.99 0.64
N TYR A 100 -19.67 8.97 -0.17
CA TYR A 100 -19.15 7.68 0.30
C TYR A 100 -17.71 7.43 -0.13
N THR A 101 -17.01 6.59 0.64
CA THR A 101 -15.73 6.01 0.26
C THR A 101 -15.70 4.52 0.58
N VAL A 102 -14.86 3.78 -0.15
CA VAL A 102 -14.80 2.32 -0.07
C VAL A 102 -13.45 1.91 0.48
N VAL A 103 -13.41 1.36 1.69
CA VAL A 103 -12.17 0.93 2.33
C VAL A 103 -11.96 -0.59 2.20
N PRO A 104 -10.72 -1.04 1.92
CA PRO A 104 -10.39 -2.45 2.05
C PRO A 104 -10.44 -2.86 3.52
N THR A 105 -10.70 -4.13 3.81
CA THR A 105 -10.74 -4.61 5.20
C THR A 105 -9.71 -5.69 5.41
N ASN A 106 -8.99 -5.62 6.54
CA ASN A 106 -8.31 -6.80 7.04
C ASN A 106 -9.33 -7.70 7.76
N SER A 107 -9.67 -8.83 7.16
CA SER A 107 -10.57 -9.84 7.76
C SER A 107 -9.85 -10.83 8.68
N LYS A 108 -8.54 -10.63 8.90
CA LYS A 108 -7.73 -11.49 9.77
C LYS A 108 -8.20 -11.42 11.22
N LYS A 109 -7.96 -12.49 11.96
CA LYS A 109 -8.35 -12.56 13.36
C LYS A 109 -7.40 -11.72 14.21
N ILE A 110 -7.95 -11.15 15.27
CA ILE A 110 -7.16 -10.58 16.36
C ILE A 110 -6.84 -11.73 17.30
N THR A 111 -5.56 -11.91 17.58
CA THR A 111 -5.07 -12.92 18.52
C THR A 111 -4.02 -12.34 19.44
N LYS A 112 -3.76 -13.03 20.55
CA LYS A 112 -2.65 -12.68 21.44
C LYS A 112 -1.36 -12.63 20.65
N LEU A 113 -0.64 -11.50 20.71
CA LEU A 113 0.61 -11.30 19.98
C LEU A 113 1.63 -12.37 20.40
N PRO A 114 2.01 -13.31 19.50
CA PRO A 114 2.91 -14.39 19.83
C PRO A 114 4.28 -13.90 20.31
N GLN A 115 4.86 -14.59 21.30
CA GLN A 115 6.14 -14.21 21.88
C GLN A 115 7.27 -14.21 20.84
N GLU A 116 7.22 -15.11 19.86
CA GLU A 116 8.17 -15.15 18.73
C GLU A 116 8.17 -13.83 17.95
N ARG A 117 6.98 -13.29 17.63
CA ARG A 117 6.85 -12.01 16.92
C ARG A 117 7.39 -10.84 17.73
N LYS A 118 7.16 -10.84 19.05
CA LYS A 118 7.76 -9.84 19.96
C LYS A 118 9.30 -9.90 19.93
N SER A 119 9.85 -11.11 19.96
CA SER A 119 11.30 -11.33 19.89
C SER A 119 11.90 -10.91 18.54
N LEU A 120 11.20 -11.16 17.44
CA LEU A 120 11.60 -10.72 16.10
C LEU A 120 11.58 -9.19 15.97
N PHE A 121 10.53 -8.53 16.47
CA PHE A 121 10.46 -7.06 16.50
C PHE A 121 11.60 -6.48 17.35
N HIS A 122 11.83 -7.03 18.53
CA HIS A 122 12.97 -6.65 19.38
C HIS A 122 14.31 -6.79 18.63
N LYS A 123 14.53 -7.93 17.95
CA LYS A 123 15.75 -8.17 17.17
C LYS A 123 15.91 -7.15 16.04
N THR A 124 14.82 -6.81 15.36
CA THR A 124 14.82 -5.78 14.30
C THR A 124 15.24 -4.43 14.87
N LEU A 125 14.61 -3.97 15.95
CA LEU A 125 14.95 -2.70 16.61
C LEU A 125 16.40 -2.68 17.10
N TYR A 126 16.82 -3.74 17.80
CA TYR A 126 18.18 -3.87 18.31
C TYR A 126 19.21 -3.76 17.20
N ARG A 127 18.97 -4.42 16.05
CA ARG A 127 19.82 -4.32 14.87
C ARG A 127 19.85 -2.89 14.31
N LEU A 128 18.69 -2.26 14.11
CA LEU A 128 18.63 -0.89 13.58
C LEU A 128 19.39 0.11 14.47
N ILE A 129 19.19 0.02 15.79
CA ILE A 129 19.89 0.85 16.77
C ILE A 129 21.40 0.58 16.74
N GLY A 130 21.81 -0.69 16.73
CA GLY A 130 23.23 -1.07 16.66
C GLY A 130 23.91 -0.59 15.38
N ASP A 131 23.21 -0.66 14.25
CA ASP A 131 23.69 -0.16 12.97
C ASP A 131 23.94 1.37 13.04
N ILE A 132 22.99 2.13 13.59
CA ILE A 132 23.13 3.60 13.78
C ILE A 132 24.33 3.93 14.68
N LEU A 133 24.50 3.22 15.79
CA LEU A 133 25.61 3.47 16.71
C LEU A 133 26.97 3.17 16.09
N SER A 134 27.03 2.15 15.24
CA SER A 134 28.26 1.79 14.51
C SER A 134 28.64 2.85 13.47
N GLU A 135 27.63 3.50 12.87
CA GLU A 135 27.80 4.58 11.88
C GLU A 135 28.05 5.96 12.52
N ARG A 136 27.53 6.22 13.73
CA ARG A 136 27.72 7.47 14.49
C ARG A 136 29.14 7.68 15.04
N GLY A 137 30.08 6.77 14.77
CA GLY A 137 31.51 7.02 14.97
C GLY A 137 32.05 8.24 14.19
N GLU A 138 31.26 8.77 13.24
CA GLU A 138 31.51 10.02 12.54
C GLU A 138 30.39 11.04 12.88
N ASN A 139 30.75 12.14 13.54
CA ASN A 139 29.85 13.27 13.83
C ASN A 139 29.11 13.72 12.56
N LYS A 140 27.83 13.38 12.43
CA LYS A 140 26.93 13.98 11.45
C LYS A 140 25.87 14.78 12.20
N GLU A 141 25.97 16.11 12.07
CA GLU A 141 24.87 17.04 12.37
C GLU A 141 23.59 16.62 11.59
N LYS A 142 22.41 17.06 12.06
CA LYS A 142 21.14 16.87 11.34
C LYS A 142 21.34 17.23 9.86
N THR A 143 21.10 16.27 8.98
CA THR A 143 21.20 16.45 7.54
C THR A 143 20.04 17.30 7.03
N LYS A 144 20.15 17.82 5.80
CA LYS A 144 19.04 18.52 5.14
C LYS A 144 17.82 17.62 4.93
N GLU A 145 18.02 16.30 4.85
CA GLU A 145 16.92 15.32 4.79
C GLU A 145 16.15 15.25 6.11
N ASP A 146 16.85 15.28 7.25
CA ASP A 146 16.21 15.25 8.58
C ASP A 146 15.29 16.47 8.82
N GLN A 147 15.73 17.67 8.40
CA GLN A 147 14.91 18.89 8.51
C GLN A 147 13.69 18.89 7.58
N TYR A 148 13.81 18.26 6.41
CA TYR A 148 12.71 18.11 5.48
C TYR A 148 11.64 17.14 6.02
N GLU A 149 12.07 16.06 6.69
CA GLU A 149 11.15 15.13 7.36
C GLU A 149 10.38 15.80 8.50
N ASP A 150 11.03 16.61 9.34
CA ASP A 150 10.38 17.38 10.43
C ASP A 150 9.26 18.30 9.88
N SER A 151 9.58 19.11 8.86
CA SER A 151 8.60 20.02 8.24
C SER A 151 7.41 19.26 7.64
N ARG A 152 7.67 18.08 7.07
CA ARG A 152 6.66 17.27 6.41
C ARG A 152 5.75 16.54 7.39
N LEU A 153 6.28 16.09 8.53
CA LEU A 153 5.46 15.51 9.59
C LEU A 153 4.48 16.55 10.16
N ASN A 154 4.94 17.79 10.35
CA ASN A 154 4.08 18.90 10.78
C ASN A 154 2.98 19.18 9.74
N GLU A 155 3.31 19.23 8.46
CA GLU A 155 2.31 19.38 7.38
C GLU A 155 1.26 18.26 7.39
N ILE A 156 1.68 17.01 7.64
CA ILE A 156 0.75 15.87 7.74
C ILE A 156 -0.19 16.03 8.94
N LEU A 157 0.33 16.46 10.09
CA LEU A 157 -0.47 16.68 11.30
C LEU A 157 -1.48 17.83 11.14
N GLU A 158 -1.08 18.89 10.44
CA GLU A 158 -1.94 20.05 10.18
C GLU A 158 -3.04 19.77 9.15
N ASN A 159 -2.79 18.88 8.18
CA ASN A 159 -3.71 18.57 7.09
C ASN A 159 -4.50 17.27 7.29
N GLU A 160 -4.42 16.63 8.46
CA GLU A 160 -5.14 15.38 8.73
C GLU A 160 -6.66 15.64 8.77
N SER A 161 -7.39 15.02 7.86
CA SER A 161 -8.86 15.06 7.90
C SER A 161 -9.37 14.29 9.14
N PRO A 162 -10.43 14.77 9.82
CA PRO A 162 -11.04 14.04 10.96
C PRO A 162 -11.55 12.65 10.57
N PHE A 163 -11.71 12.38 9.28
CA PHE A 163 -12.11 11.09 8.74
C PHE A 163 -10.95 10.11 8.55
N GLU A 164 -9.70 10.56 8.40
CA GLU A 164 -8.55 9.70 8.09
C GLU A 164 -8.23 8.70 9.21
N ALA A 165 -8.14 9.18 10.45
CA ALA A 165 -7.90 8.33 11.61
C ALA A 165 -9.01 7.28 11.78
N LYS A 166 -10.28 7.71 11.64
CA LYS A 166 -11.45 6.82 11.74
C LYS A 166 -11.48 5.80 10.59
N ALA A 167 -11.08 6.20 9.38
CA ALA A 167 -11.01 5.31 8.20
C ALA A 167 -10.03 4.15 8.39
N CYS A 168 -8.87 4.41 9.03
CA CYS A 168 -7.89 3.36 9.35
C CYS A 168 -8.44 2.33 10.33
N SER A 169 -9.23 2.75 11.33
CA SER A 169 -9.89 1.81 12.25
C SER A 169 -10.97 0.99 11.55
N ILE A 170 -11.75 1.59 10.65
CA ILE A 170 -12.78 0.88 9.86
C ILE A 170 -12.17 -0.16 8.93
N CYS A 171 -11.05 0.19 8.27
CA CYS A 171 -10.34 -0.69 7.36
C CYS A 171 -9.54 -1.79 8.09
N SER A 172 -9.42 -1.68 9.43
CA SER A 172 -8.61 -2.55 10.26
C SER A 172 -7.23 -2.75 9.64
N GLY A 173 -6.56 -1.67 9.22
CA GLY A 173 -5.20 -1.73 8.66
C GLY A 173 -5.07 -2.63 7.41
N GLY A 174 -6.04 -2.62 6.49
CA GLY A 174 -5.99 -3.38 5.24
C GLY A 174 -4.72 -3.14 4.38
N CYS A 175 -3.99 -2.04 4.61
CA CYS A 175 -2.67 -1.75 4.02
C CYS A 175 -1.48 -2.22 4.88
N CYS A 176 -1.63 -2.34 6.20
CA CYS A 176 -0.55 -2.65 7.15
C CYS A 176 -0.09 -4.11 7.13
N GLY A 177 -0.72 -4.98 6.34
CA GLY A 177 -0.43 -6.42 6.26
C GLY A 177 1.05 -6.74 6.04
N ILE A 178 1.70 -6.08 5.09
CA ILE A 178 3.11 -6.30 4.73
C ILE A 178 4.13 -5.66 5.70
N GLY A 179 3.68 -5.13 6.85
CA GLY A 179 4.58 -4.56 7.85
C GLY A 179 5.17 -5.57 8.82
N GLU A 180 4.49 -6.71 9.02
CA GLU A 180 4.96 -7.86 9.83
C GLU A 180 5.70 -7.45 11.14
N GLU A 181 6.81 -8.10 11.48
CA GLU A 181 7.61 -7.82 12.68
C GLU A 181 8.65 -6.70 12.46
N HIS A 182 8.67 -6.07 11.29
CA HIS A 182 9.58 -4.93 11.05
C HIS A 182 8.85 -3.59 11.15
N ALA A 183 7.52 -3.58 11.09
CA ALA A 183 6.66 -2.40 11.18
C ALA A 183 7.08 -1.25 10.23
N PHE A 184 7.69 -1.60 9.09
CA PHE A 184 8.35 -0.68 8.15
C PHE A 184 9.46 0.21 8.75
N LEU A 185 9.88 -0.05 9.98
CA LEU A 185 10.95 0.71 10.62
C LEU A 185 12.25 0.48 9.88
N LYS A 186 12.93 1.59 9.58
CA LYS A 186 14.25 1.61 8.97
C LYS A 186 15.21 2.43 9.84
N LYS A 187 16.48 2.47 9.48
CA LYS A 187 17.51 3.18 10.24
C LYS A 187 17.17 4.65 10.36
N GLU A 188 16.67 5.26 9.29
CA GLU A 188 16.31 6.67 9.21
C GLU A 188 15.23 7.01 10.24
N THR A 189 14.19 6.17 10.36
CA THR A 189 13.11 6.36 11.36
C THR A 189 13.64 6.32 12.78
N ILE A 190 14.49 5.34 13.10
CA ILE A 190 15.03 5.20 14.45
C ILE A 190 16.02 6.34 14.75
N PHE A 191 16.84 6.72 13.77
CA PHE A 191 17.77 7.83 13.89
C PHE A 191 17.06 9.15 14.18
N HIS A 192 15.99 9.43 13.44
CA HIS A 192 15.15 10.60 13.63
C HIS A 192 14.59 10.66 15.06
N TYR A 193 13.96 9.57 15.52
CA TYR A 193 13.45 9.45 16.90
C TYR A 193 14.57 9.69 17.93
N MET A 194 15.75 9.11 17.74
CA MET A 194 16.90 9.33 18.63
C MET A 194 17.42 10.77 18.61
N SER A 195 17.22 11.50 17.52
CA SER A 195 17.64 12.91 17.40
C SER A 195 16.69 13.86 18.14
N GLU A 196 15.39 13.53 18.18
CA GLU A 196 14.36 14.27 18.92
C GLU A 196 14.33 13.92 20.41
N HIS A 197 14.93 12.78 20.79
CA HIS A 197 15.03 12.32 22.17
C HIS A 197 16.48 12.10 22.61
N PRO A 198 17.33 13.17 22.61
CA PRO A 198 18.76 13.05 22.93
C PRO A 198 19.04 12.66 24.38
N ASP A 199 18.04 12.78 25.26
CA ASP A 199 18.08 12.35 26.67
C ASP A 199 17.92 10.83 26.84
N GLN A 200 17.48 10.11 25.80
CA GLN A 200 17.32 8.66 25.83
C GLN A 200 18.60 7.93 25.40
N THR A 201 19.05 7.00 26.23
CA THR A 201 20.06 6.01 25.84
C THR A 201 19.49 5.05 24.79
N PRO A 202 20.35 4.37 23.99
CA PRO A 202 19.90 3.38 23.01
C PRO A 202 19.02 2.27 23.60
N SER A 203 19.31 1.83 24.83
CA SER A 203 18.47 0.85 25.53
C SER A 203 17.10 1.42 25.90
N GLN A 204 17.01 2.70 26.29
CA GLN A 204 15.74 3.36 26.58
C GLN A 204 14.90 3.51 25.31
N VAL A 205 15.50 3.85 24.17
CA VAL A 205 14.81 3.92 22.86
C VAL A 205 14.18 2.56 22.53
N LEU A 206 14.95 1.47 22.65
CA LEU A 206 14.45 0.11 22.46
C LEU A 206 13.26 -0.19 23.40
N THR A 207 13.39 0.12 24.69
CA THR A 207 12.31 -0.05 25.68
C THR A 207 11.07 0.78 25.31
N SER A 208 11.24 2.02 24.85
CA SER A 208 10.15 2.90 24.42
C SER A 208 9.33 2.27 23.29
N TYR A 209 9.99 1.72 22.25
CA TYR A 209 9.30 1.01 21.17
C TYR A 209 8.61 -0.27 21.65
N MET A 210 9.29 -1.07 22.48
CA MET A 210 8.74 -2.33 22.99
C MET A 210 7.51 -2.12 23.89
N LYS A 211 7.41 -0.98 24.58
CA LYS A 211 6.25 -0.60 25.41
C LYS A 211 4.94 -0.50 24.61
N TYR A 212 5.03 -0.17 23.31
CA TYR A 212 3.86 -0.05 22.44
C TYR A 212 3.43 -1.38 21.80
N LEU A 213 4.11 -2.50 22.08
CA LEU A 213 3.61 -3.79 21.63
C LEU A 213 2.29 -4.14 22.34
N PRO A 214 1.20 -4.38 21.60
CA PRO A 214 -0.08 -4.68 22.20
C PRO A 214 -0.11 -6.10 22.77
N GLU A 215 -1.09 -6.36 23.64
CA GLU A 215 -1.39 -7.72 24.10
C GLU A 215 -1.96 -8.58 22.96
N GLU A 216 -2.80 -7.96 22.13
CA GLU A 216 -3.46 -8.58 20.98
C GLU A 216 -3.19 -7.77 19.70
N SER A 217 -2.94 -8.48 18.60
CA SER A 217 -2.69 -7.90 17.29
C SER A 217 -3.40 -8.70 16.20
N PHE A 218 -3.61 -8.12 15.03
CA PHE A 218 -4.04 -8.89 13.87
C PHE A 218 -2.99 -9.93 13.46
N GLU A 219 -3.45 -11.15 13.17
CA GLU A 219 -2.64 -12.18 12.52
C GLU A 219 -2.16 -11.71 11.14
N ASP A 220 -0.94 -12.09 10.76
CA ASP A 220 -0.31 -11.75 9.48
C ASP A 220 -0.35 -10.25 9.14
N SER A 221 -0.19 -9.40 10.15
CA SER A 221 -0.18 -7.94 10.02
C SER A 221 0.98 -7.32 10.79
N CYS A 222 1.24 -6.02 10.64
CA CYS A 222 2.21 -5.30 11.47
C CYS A 222 2.00 -5.57 12.97
N VAL A 223 3.09 -5.80 13.72
CA VAL A 223 3.04 -6.09 15.18
C VAL A 223 2.35 -5.00 16.03
N ASN A 224 2.31 -3.76 15.55
CA ASN A 224 1.69 -2.62 16.23
C ASN A 224 0.22 -2.41 15.85
N HIS A 225 -0.38 -3.32 15.09
CA HIS A 225 -1.71 -3.13 14.53
C HIS A 225 -2.78 -3.89 15.33
N THR A 226 -3.75 -3.13 15.87
CA THR A 226 -4.83 -3.59 16.76
C THR A 226 -6.21 -3.24 16.19
N LYS A 227 -7.28 -3.68 16.87
CA LYS A 227 -8.67 -3.38 16.49
C LYS A 227 -8.95 -1.90 16.27
N THR A 228 -8.31 -1.03 17.04
CA THR A 228 -8.54 0.42 17.00
C THR A 228 -7.59 1.14 16.04
N GLY A 229 -6.67 0.41 15.40
CA GLY A 229 -5.65 0.94 14.51
C GLY A 229 -4.23 0.68 15.04
N CYS A 230 -3.28 1.51 14.61
CA CYS A 230 -1.89 1.40 15.02
C CYS A 230 -1.69 1.97 16.44
N VAL A 231 -1.17 1.15 17.36
CA VAL A 231 -0.86 1.61 18.74
C VAL A 231 0.46 2.35 18.86
N LEU A 232 1.30 2.29 17.83
CA LEU A 232 2.54 3.06 17.80
C LEU A 232 2.22 4.55 17.53
N PRO A 233 2.74 5.50 18.32
CA PRO A 233 2.60 6.94 18.09
C PRO A 233 3.13 7.40 16.72
N ARG A 234 2.60 8.50 16.17
CA ARG A 234 2.96 8.98 14.80
C ARG A 234 4.43 9.36 14.66
N ASP A 235 5.00 10.00 15.66
CA ASP A 235 6.43 10.33 15.80
C ASP A 235 7.34 9.09 15.84
N MET A 236 6.81 7.94 16.25
CA MET A 236 7.55 6.67 16.29
C MET A 236 7.35 5.82 15.02
N ARG A 237 6.35 6.14 14.20
CA ARG A 237 6.02 5.41 12.97
C ARG A 237 7.04 5.70 11.86
N SER A 238 7.24 4.72 10.97
CA SER A 238 8.01 4.94 9.76
C SER A 238 7.37 5.99 8.83
N HIS A 239 8.18 6.61 7.97
CA HIS A 239 7.67 7.47 6.89
C HIS A 239 6.64 6.73 6.03
N VAL A 240 6.84 5.43 5.76
CA VAL A 240 5.85 4.62 5.01
C VAL A 240 4.50 4.66 5.71
N CYS A 241 4.46 4.52 7.03
CA CYS A 241 3.22 4.56 7.79
C CYS A 241 2.61 5.96 7.91
N ASN A 242 3.43 7.01 7.92
CA ASN A 242 2.96 8.40 8.03
C ASN A 242 2.50 8.96 6.68
N ASP A 243 3.15 8.54 5.58
CA ASP A 243 2.94 9.09 4.24
C ASP A 243 1.96 8.28 3.40
N TYR A 244 1.85 6.97 3.66
CA TYR A 244 1.04 6.11 2.82
C TYR A 244 -0.44 6.43 2.99
N LEU A 245 -1.03 6.96 1.92
CA LEU A 245 -2.46 7.11 1.76
C LEU A 245 -2.95 6.06 0.79
N CYS A 246 -3.84 5.16 1.25
CA CYS A 246 -4.60 4.34 0.32
C CYS A 246 -5.56 5.23 -0.50
N ASP A 247 -6.06 4.73 -1.63
CA ASP A 247 -6.99 5.48 -2.50
C ASP A 247 -8.17 6.12 -1.72
N PRO A 248 -8.77 5.44 -0.73
CA PRO A 248 -9.81 6.03 0.11
C PRO A 248 -9.33 7.24 0.93
N LEU A 249 -8.18 7.16 1.59
CA LEU A 249 -7.62 8.29 2.35
C LEU A 249 -7.27 9.46 1.43
N ASN A 250 -6.75 9.18 0.23
CA ASN A 250 -6.53 10.20 -0.79
C ASN A 250 -7.84 10.88 -1.22
N GLN A 251 -8.94 10.14 -1.35
CA GLN A 251 -10.26 10.70 -1.62
C GLN A 251 -10.74 11.57 -0.45
N LEU A 252 -10.60 11.10 0.80
CA LEU A 252 -10.98 11.86 1.98
C LEU A 252 -10.24 13.20 2.09
N ARG A 253 -8.92 13.21 1.85
CA ARG A 253 -8.14 14.46 1.80
C ARG A 253 -8.67 15.43 0.77
N LYS A 254 -9.01 14.94 -0.43
CA LYS A 254 -9.60 15.78 -1.48
C LYS A 254 -10.98 16.30 -1.09
N LEU A 255 -11.80 15.52 -0.40
CA LEU A 255 -13.10 15.97 0.11
C LEU A 255 -12.92 17.06 1.18
N ASN A 256 -11.86 16.97 2.00
CA ASN A 256 -11.57 17.96 3.04
C ASN A 256 -11.06 19.31 2.50
N THR A 257 -10.79 19.41 1.19
CA THR A 257 -10.43 20.67 0.53
C THR A 257 -11.55 21.25 -0.33
N GLN A 258 -12.72 20.59 -0.38
CA GLN A 258 -13.89 21.04 -1.15
C GLN A 258 -14.77 22.01 -0.36
N THR A 259 -15.54 22.82 -1.09
CA THR A 259 -16.58 23.69 -0.54
C THR A 259 -17.90 23.39 -1.25
N PRO A 260 -19.00 23.09 -0.52
CA PRO A 260 -19.07 22.98 0.93
C PRO A 260 -18.28 21.77 1.47
N LEU A 261 -17.84 21.86 2.74
CA LEU A 261 -17.27 20.70 3.42
C LEU A 261 -18.34 19.63 3.61
N PRO A 262 -17.98 18.34 3.51
CA PRO A 262 -18.92 17.26 3.78
C PRO A 262 -19.38 17.32 5.25
N LYS A 263 -20.69 17.14 5.47
CA LYS A 263 -21.30 17.00 6.80
C LYS A 263 -21.06 15.62 7.41
N GLY A 264 -20.70 14.66 6.57
CA GLY A 264 -20.25 13.34 6.99
C GLY A 264 -19.75 12.52 5.81
N VAL A 265 -19.13 11.38 6.07
CA VAL A 265 -18.70 10.44 5.05
C VAL A 265 -19.23 9.06 5.36
N PHE A 266 -19.85 8.43 4.36
CA PHE A 266 -20.34 7.07 4.43
C PHE A 266 -19.24 6.08 4.02
N PHE A 267 -18.79 5.26 4.95
CA PHE A 267 -17.76 4.25 4.70
C PHE A 267 -18.38 2.92 4.31
N ILE A 268 -17.84 2.29 3.28
CA ILE A 268 -18.18 0.93 2.86
C ILE A 268 -16.93 0.07 2.99
N SER A 269 -16.98 -0.94 3.84
CA SER A 269 -15.89 -1.89 4.07
C SER A 269 -16.07 -3.12 3.19
N ARG A 270 -15.05 -3.48 2.41
CA ARG A 270 -15.07 -4.68 1.54
C ARG A 270 -14.02 -5.71 1.96
N ALA A 271 -14.31 -6.99 1.73
CA ALA A 271 -13.58 -8.11 2.32
C ALA A 271 -12.11 -8.23 1.92
N GLN A 272 -11.72 -7.72 0.74
CA GLN A 272 -10.33 -7.75 0.29
C GLN A 272 -9.51 -6.68 1.00
N ASN A 273 -8.27 -7.05 1.31
CA ASN A 273 -7.26 -6.09 1.75
C ASN A 273 -6.75 -5.25 0.57
N ASN A 274 -5.91 -4.25 0.87
CA ASN A 274 -5.42 -3.33 -0.16
C ASN A 274 -4.58 -4.02 -1.25
N TRP A 275 -3.95 -5.16 -0.93
CA TRP A 275 -3.03 -5.88 -1.80
C TRP A 275 -3.74 -6.87 -2.75
N LYS A 276 -4.97 -7.25 -2.42
CA LYS A 276 -5.80 -8.18 -3.22
C LYS A 276 -7.02 -7.54 -3.85
N LYS A 277 -7.21 -6.21 -3.70
CA LYS A 277 -8.39 -5.48 -4.22
C LYS A 277 -8.63 -5.63 -5.73
N ASP A 278 -7.59 -5.92 -6.51
CA ASP A 278 -7.65 -6.14 -7.95
C ASP A 278 -7.57 -7.62 -8.35
N ASP A 279 -7.70 -8.54 -7.39
CA ASP A 279 -7.77 -9.97 -7.69
C ASP A 279 -9.21 -10.37 -8.04
N PRO A 280 -9.50 -10.75 -9.30
CA PRO A 280 -10.84 -11.15 -9.72
C PRO A 280 -11.26 -12.54 -9.20
N ASP A 281 -10.32 -13.32 -8.64
CA ASP A 281 -10.57 -14.68 -8.16
C ASP A 281 -10.85 -14.76 -6.65
N VAL A 282 -10.81 -13.62 -5.95
CA VAL A 282 -11.02 -13.55 -4.50
C VAL A 282 -12.33 -12.81 -4.21
N ASP A 283 -13.12 -13.30 -3.26
CA ASP A 283 -14.34 -12.60 -2.83
C ASP A 283 -14.02 -11.21 -2.26
N ASN A 284 -14.85 -10.22 -2.60
CA ASN A 284 -14.74 -8.85 -2.12
C ASN A 284 -16.10 -8.28 -1.72
N SER A 285 -16.95 -9.12 -1.13
CA SER A 285 -18.25 -8.72 -0.61
C SER A 285 -18.15 -7.53 0.35
N ILE A 286 -19.23 -6.76 0.45
CA ILE A 286 -19.38 -5.71 1.48
C ILE A 286 -19.52 -6.41 2.84
N VAL A 287 -18.60 -6.11 3.76
CA VAL A 287 -18.53 -6.70 5.10
C VAL A 287 -18.97 -5.74 6.20
N GLY A 288 -19.13 -4.45 5.87
CA GLY A 288 -19.57 -3.45 6.82
C GLY A 288 -19.84 -2.11 6.14
N SER A 289 -20.58 -1.26 6.85
CA SER A 289 -20.74 0.15 6.47
C SER A 289 -20.92 1.01 7.71
N LEU A 290 -20.49 2.26 7.66
CA LEU A 290 -20.57 3.18 8.79
C LEU A 290 -20.64 4.63 8.29
N LEU A 291 -21.63 5.40 8.76
CA LEU A 291 -21.65 6.85 8.60
C LEU A 291 -20.84 7.51 9.70
N ILE A 292 -19.89 8.36 9.33
CA ILE A 292 -19.19 9.24 10.27
C ILE A 292 -19.59 10.67 9.98
N LEU A 293 -20.05 11.38 11.01
CA LEU A 293 -20.36 12.80 10.92
C LEU A 293 -19.11 13.65 11.06
N ASN A 294 -19.13 14.82 10.42
CA ASN A 294 -18.10 15.82 10.59
C ASN A 294 -18.39 16.61 11.87
N ASP A 295 -17.53 16.46 12.88
CA ASP A 295 -17.69 17.16 14.15
C ASP A 295 -17.37 18.67 14.03
N GLN A 296 -16.93 19.14 12.85
CA GLN A 296 -16.55 20.53 12.57
C GLN A 296 -17.57 21.33 11.73
N VAL A 297 -18.71 20.74 11.33
CA VAL A 297 -19.74 21.37 10.49
C VAL A 297 -21.10 21.37 11.17
#